data_AF-A0A7Z9UAC1-F1
#
_entry.id   AF-A0A7Z9UAC1-F1
#
_cell.length_a   1.000
_cell.length_b   1.000
_cell.length_c   1.000
_cell.angle_alpha   90.00
_cell.angle_beta   90.00
_cell.angle_gamma   90.00
#
_symmetry.space_group_name_H-M   'P 1'
#
loop_
_entity.id
_entity.type
_entity.pdbx_description
1 polymer ?
#
loop_
_entity_poly.entity_id
_entity_poly.type
_entity_poly.pdbx_seq_one_letter_code
_entity_poly.pdbx_strand_id
1 'polypeptide(L)'
;MFKNGKLVALNGEALWQAGGADTSAVTGTVHFAPLESSSFEIPAAGTHAHVIGLIPHQLVTENLVCEVKSENGFVVSDTDNDNLKLAVVERHHATGQIGLGLVHGFGLQEGALATTVGHDSHNLIVVGTNDADMLCAARHLKEIDGGLAVVNHGKVLASLPLPIAGLMSDKPLEQVRKGNYEVSQAAASLGCRVENPFMILSFLALPVIPSLKLSDHGLVDVDKFRVVPLFCH
;
A
#
# COMPACT_ATOMS: atom_id res chain seq x y z
N MET A 1 11.21 36.14 6.87
CA MET A 1 12.01 35.46 5.83
C MET A 1 12.14 36.38 4.64
N PHE A 2 13.37 36.59 4.15
CA PHE A 2 13.64 37.40 2.96
C PHE A 2 14.17 36.52 1.83
N LYS A 3 13.77 36.81 0.59
CA LYS A 3 14.29 36.20 -0.65
C LYS A 3 14.57 37.30 -1.66
N ASN A 4 15.77 37.32 -2.25
CA ASN A 4 16.21 38.35 -3.20
C ASN A 4 15.95 39.79 -2.70
N GLY A 5 16.26 40.05 -1.42
CA GLY A 5 16.06 41.36 -0.79
C GLY A 5 14.60 41.75 -0.49
N LYS A 6 13.62 40.89 -0.76
CA LYS A 6 12.20 41.14 -0.48
C LYS A 6 11.74 40.31 0.72
N LEU A 7 10.97 40.91 1.63
CA LEU A 7 10.30 40.18 2.71
C LEU A 7 9.20 39.31 2.10
N VAL A 8 9.30 37.99 2.24
CA VAL A 8 8.38 37.03 1.61
C VAL A 8 7.64 36.15 2.62
N ALA A 9 8.02 36.18 3.89
CA ALA A 9 7.20 35.59 4.96
C ALA A 9 7.45 36.34 6.26
N LEU A 10 6.43 36.48 7.10
CA LEU A 10 6.52 37.11 8.42
C LEU A 10 5.62 36.35 9.39
N ASN A 11 6.10 36.09 10.61
CA ASN A 11 5.34 35.37 11.65
C ASN A 11 4.76 34.00 11.21
N GLY A 12 5.48 33.28 10.35
CA GLY A 12 5.04 31.96 9.84
C GLY A 12 4.10 32.03 8.64
N GLU A 13 3.66 33.22 8.23
CA GLU A 13 2.76 33.41 7.10
C GLU A 13 3.52 33.83 5.84
N ALA A 14 3.18 33.24 4.71
CA ALA A 14 3.69 33.65 3.40
C ALA A 14 3.07 35.00 3.00
N LEU A 15 3.91 35.95 2.56
CA LEU A 15 3.48 37.24 2.02
C LEU A 15 3.33 37.22 0.49
N TRP A 16 3.16 36.02 -0.07
CA TRP A 16 2.97 35.76 -1.50
C TRP A 16 2.01 34.57 -1.65
N GLN A 17 1.41 34.43 -2.82
CA GLN A 17 0.60 33.27 -3.19
C GLN A 17 1.34 32.46 -4.24
N ALA A 18 1.39 31.14 -4.06
CA ALA A 18 1.83 30.24 -5.11
C ALA A 18 0.81 30.26 -6.25
N GLY A 19 1.29 30.34 -7.49
CA GLY A 19 0.44 30.07 -8.64
C GLY A 19 0.04 28.60 -8.68
N GLY A 20 -1.12 28.30 -9.25
CA GLY A 20 -1.47 26.92 -9.60
C GLY A 20 -0.58 26.40 -10.73
N ALA A 21 -0.36 25.09 -10.75
CA ALA A 21 0.24 24.38 -11.88
C ALA A 21 -0.85 23.62 -12.61
N ASP A 22 -0.73 23.50 -13.94
CA ASP A 22 -1.56 22.57 -14.70
C ASP A 22 -1.09 21.13 -14.42
N THR A 23 -1.99 20.33 -13.83
CA THR A 23 -1.72 18.94 -13.48
C THR A 23 -2.43 17.95 -14.40
N SER A 24 -3.13 18.42 -15.43
CA SER A 24 -3.96 17.59 -16.32
C SER A 24 -3.20 16.41 -16.96
N ALA A 25 -1.91 16.59 -17.25
CA ALA A 25 -1.05 15.56 -17.82
C ALA A 25 -0.72 14.39 -16.86
N VAL A 26 -0.96 14.56 -15.57
CA VAL A 26 -0.65 13.58 -14.52
C VAL A 26 -1.86 13.25 -13.64
N THR A 27 -3.07 13.49 -14.16
CA THR A 27 -4.32 12.98 -13.57
C THR A 27 -4.86 11.83 -14.40
N GLY A 28 -5.74 11.01 -13.83
CA GLY A 28 -6.23 9.78 -14.42
C GLY A 28 -5.09 8.79 -14.58
N THR A 29 -4.31 8.52 -13.52
CA THR A 29 -3.09 7.69 -13.61
C THR A 29 -3.23 6.32 -12.96
N VAL A 30 -4.40 6.00 -12.40
CA VAL A 30 -4.68 4.69 -11.82
C VAL A 30 -5.36 3.79 -12.85
N HIS A 31 -4.54 3.00 -13.53
CA HIS A 31 -4.90 2.16 -14.67
C HIS A 31 -4.41 0.73 -14.49
N PHE A 32 -5.16 -0.05 -13.71
CA PHE A 32 -4.96 -1.49 -13.63
C PHE A 32 -6.05 -2.24 -14.44
N ALA A 33 -5.70 -3.43 -14.92
CA ALA A 33 -6.62 -4.36 -15.58
C ALA A 33 -7.81 -4.71 -14.65
N PRO A 34 -8.99 -5.09 -15.18
CA PRO A 34 -10.13 -5.43 -14.33
C PRO A 34 -9.77 -6.43 -13.22
N LEU A 35 -10.09 -6.06 -11.97
CA LEU A 35 -9.88 -6.90 -10.79
C LEU A 35 -11.19 -7.51 -10.31
N GLU A 36 -11.09 -8.75 -9.84
CA GLU A 36 -12.12 -9.52 -9.16
C GLU A 36 -11.53 -10.13 -7.87
N SER A 37 -12.35 -10.74 -7.01
CA SER A 37 -11.85 -11.27 -5.73
C SER A 37 -10.79 -12.37 -5.96
N SER A 38 -10.98 -13.19 -6.99
CA SER A 38 -10.03 -14.22 -7.45
C SER A 38 -8.69 -13.65 -7.92
N SER A 39 -8.61 -12.35 -8.24
CA SER A 39 -7.32 -11.71 -8.56
C SER A 39 -6.34 -11.69 -7.37
N PHE A 40 -6.84 -11.90 -6.14
CA PHE A 40 -6.03 -11.96 -4.93
C PHE A 40 -5.84 -13.39 -4.40
N GLU A 41 -6.46 -14.40 -5.02
CA GLU A 41 -6.34 -15.80 -4.59
C GLU A 41 -4.90 -16.32 -4.75
N ILE A 42 -4.39 -16.99 -3.72
CA ILE A 42 -3.07 -17.63 -3.72
C ILE A 42 -3.30 -19.14 -3.58
N PRO A 43 -3.07 -19.96 -4.62
CA PRO A 43 -3.19 -21.41 -4.51
C PRO A 43 -2.25 -21.97 -3.44
N ALA A 44 -2.77 -22.82 -2.55
CA ALA A 44 -2.00 -23.44 -1.49
C ALA A 44 -1.12 -24.57 -2.04
N ALA A 45 0.10 -24.23 -2.48
CA ALA A 45 1.06 -25.18 -3.07
C ALA A 45 2.03 -25.80 -2.04
N GLY A 46 1.90 -25.46 -0.76
CA GLY A 46 2.72 -25.96 0.34
C GLY A 46 2.19 -25.50 1.70
N THR A 47 2.78 -26.01 2.78
CA THR A 47 2.41 -25.62 4.16
C THR A 47 3.25 -24.50 4.72
N HIS A 48 4.41 -24.18 4.10
CA HIS A 48 5.31 -23.13 4.52
C HIS A 48 5.60 -22.17 3.37
N ALA A 49 5.64 -20.88 3.67
CA ALA A 49 5.91 -19.84 2.69
C ALA A 49 6.94 -18.82 3.20
N HIS A 50 7.62 -18.18 2.24
CA HIS A 50 8.37 -16.97 2.46
C HIS A 50 7.41 -15.82 2.77
N VAL A 51 7.57 -15.20 3.95
CA VAL A 51 6.73 -14.11 4.44
C VAL A 51 7.60 -12.88 4.70
N ILE A 52 7.13 -11.72 4.25
CA ILE A 52 7.83 -10.45 4.49
C ILE A 52 7.66 -10.10 5.97
N GLY A 53 8.73 -10.22 6.76
CA GLY A 53 8.72 -9.88 8.17
C GLY A 53 8.97 -8.40 8.40
N LEU A 54 8.02 -7.70 9.03
CA LEU A 54 8.23 -6.33 9.47
C LEU A 54 9.09 -6.29 10.73
N ILE A 55 10.12 -5.43 10.71
CA ILE A 55 10.91 -5.12 11.89
C ILE A 55 10.41 -3.77 12.44
N PRO A 56 9.99 -3.69 13.72
CA PRO A 56 9.52 -2.44 14.31
C PRO A 56 10.51 -1.28 14.12
N HIS A 57 9.98 -0.13 13.67
CA HIS A 57 10.72 1.11 13.41
C HIS A 57 11.83 1.01 12.34
N GLN A 58 11.79 0.00 11.46
CA GLN A 58 12.74 -0.15 10.36
C GLN A 58 12.05 -0.34 9.01
N LEU A 59 12.69 0.11 7.94
CA LEU A 59 12.25 -0.13 6.55
C LEU A 59 12.82 -1.43 5.97
N VAL A 60 13.86 -1.96 6.62
CA VAL A 60 14.40 -3.29 6.33
C VAL A 60 13.38 -4.32 6.78
N THR A 61 13.23 -5.36 5.97
CA THR A 61 12.36 -6.51 6.24
C THR A 61 13.20 -7.76 6.41
N GLU A 62 12.62 -8.77 7.05
CA GLU A 62 13.19 -10.12 7.11
C GLU A 62 12.52 -11.04 6.09
N ASN A 63 13.23 -12.08 5.69
CA ASN A 63 12.65 -13.21 4.99
C ASN A 63 12.29 -14.29 6.01
N LEU A 64 11.05 -14.29 6.48
CA LEU A 64 10.55 -15.30 7.40
C LEU A 64 10.07 -16.53 6.63
N VAL A 65 10.11 -17.69 7.28
CA VAL A 65 9.43 -18.90 6.81
C VAL A 65 8.35 -19.23 7.82
N CYS A 66 7.09 -19.04 7.44
CA CYS A 66 5.94 -19.26 8.31
C CYS A 66 5.07 -20.39 7.78
N GLU A 67 4.41 -21.12 8.69
CA GLU A 67 3.29 -21.98 8.33
C GLU A 67 2.14 -21.12 7.80
N VAL A 68 1.50 -21.55 6.71
CA VAL A 68 0.41 -20.80 6.08
C VAL A 68 -0.96 -21.40 6.41
N LYS A 69 -1.90 -20.54 6.81
CA LYS A 69 -3.30 -20.91 6.93
C LYS A 69 -3.92 -21.01 5.54
N SER A 70 -4.59 -22.12 5.26
CA SER A 70 -5.25 -22.35 3.97
C SER A 70 -6.66 -22.89 4.15
N GLU A 71 -7.59 -22.41 3.33
CA GLU A 71 -8.99 -22.82 3.31
C GLU A 71 -9.41 -23.08 1.86
N ASN A 72 -10.12 -24.19 1.61
CA ASN A 72 -10.58 -24.58 0.27
C ASN A 72 -9.49 -24.59 -0.82
N GLY A 73 -8.24 -24.88 -0.46
CA GLY A 73 -7.11 -24.93 -1.40
C GLY A 73 -6.43 -23.59 -1.69
N PHE A 74 -6.79 -22.53 -0.97
CA PHE A 74 -6.19 -21.19 -1.10
C PHE A 74 -5.63 -20.70 0.23
N VAL A 75 -4.54 -19.95 0.17
CA VAL A 75 -3.99 -19.26 1.35
C VAL A 75 -4.91 -18.12 1.75
N VAL A 76 -5.21 -18.06 3.04
CA VAL A 76 -6.00 -17.00 3.67
C VAL A 76 -5.13 -16.26 4.67
N SER A 77 -5.48 -15.00 4.97
CA SER A 77 -4.83 -14.27 6.05
C SER A 77 -5.09 -14.97 7.39
N ASP A 78 -4.06 -15.08 8.22
CA ASP A 78 -4.11 -15.60 9.57
C ASP A 78 -3.91 -14.44 10.55
N THR A 79 -5.01 -13.86 11.03
CA THR A 79 -4.99 -12.70 11.94
C THR A 79 -4.53 -13.06 13.35
N ASP A 80 -4.65 -14.33 13.75
CA ASP A 80 -4.20 -14.82 15.05
C ASP A 80 -2.67 -14.90 15.11
N ASN A 81 -2.04 -15.29 13.99
CA ASN A 81 -0.58 -15.34 13.82
C ASN A 81 -0.01 -14.13 13.07
N ASP A 82 -0.83 -13.12 12.79
CA ASP A 82 -0.47 -11.88 12.08
C ASP A 82 0.26 -12.13 10.75
N ASN A 83 -0.25 -13.06 9.93
CA ASN A 83 0.22 -13.30 8.57
C ASN A 83 -0.87 -12.87 7.59
N LEU A 84 -0.68 -11.73 6.93
CA LEU A 84 -1.71 -11.11 6.09
C LEU A 84 -1.37 -11.21 4.61
N LYS A 85 -2.39 -11.37 3.77
CA LYS A 85 -2.26 -11.26 2.31
C LYS A 85 -1.82 -9.85 1.93
N LEU A 86 -0.87 -9.81 0.99
CA LEU A 86 -0.31 -8.60 0.40
C LEU A 86 -0.35 -8.75 -1.13
N ALA A 87 -0.76 -7.70 -1.82
CA ALA A 87 -0.80 -7.64 -3.27
C ALA A 87 -0.14 -6.35 -3.78
N VAL A 88 0.63 -6.47 -4.86
CA VAL A 88 1.11 -5.35 -5.66
C VAL A 88 0.54 -5.49 -7.07
N VAL A 89 -0.27 -4.54 -7.48
CA VAL A 89 -0.98 -4.53 -8.77
C VAL A 89 -0.37 -3.47 -9.68
N GLU A 90 0.05 -3.88 -10.87
CA GLU A 90 0.53 -2.97 -11.90
C GLU A 90 -0.59 -2.01 -12.34
N ARG A 91 -0.33 -0.70 -12.24
CA ARG A 91 -1.38 0.33 -12.39
C ARG A 91 -1.10 1.42 -13.41
N HIS A 92 -0.02 1.33 -14.18
CA HIS A 92 0.36 2.33 -15.17
C HIS A 92 -0.10 1.96 -16.57
N HIS A 93 -0.12 0.66 -16.89
CA HIS A 93 -0.32 0.15 -18.25
C HIS A 93 -1.41 -0.93 -18.35
N ALA A 94 -2.10 -1.23 -17.25
CA ALA A 94 -3.14 -2.25 -17.18
C ALA A 94 -2.69 -3.61 -17.75
N THR A 95 -1.44 -4.01 -17.46
CA THR A 95 -0.84 -5.27 -17.94
C THR A 95 -1.51 -6.52 -17.37
N GLY A 96 -2.22 -6.38 -16.25
CA GLY A 96 -2.79 -7.50 -15.49
C GLY A 96 -1.79 -8.20 -14.59
N GLN A 97 -0.58 -7.67 -14.45
CA GLN A 97 0.43 -8.21 -13.54
C GLN A 97 0.07 -7.89 -12.09
N ILE A 98 0.10 -8.94 -11.27
CA ILE A 98 -0.18 -8.88 -9.84
C ILE A 98 0.84 -9.77 -9.14
N GLY A 99 1.62 -9.17 -8.25
CA GLY A 99 2.41 -9.92 -7.28
C GLY A 99 1.58 -10.19 -6.06
N LEU A 100 1.56 -11.45 -5.62
CA LEU A 100 0.89 -11.88 -4.41
C LEU A 100 1.90 -12.43 -3.41
N GLY A 101 1.71 -12.09 -2.15
CA GLY A 101 2.58 -12.52 -1.06
C GLY A 101 1.92 -12.39 0.30
N LEU A 102 2.73 -12.56 1.34
CA LEU A 102 2.31 -12.46 2.72
C LEU A 102 3.22 -11.48 3.48
N VAL A 103 2.65 -10.77 4.44
CA VAL A 103 3.37 -9.89 5.37
C VAL A 103 3.07 -10.28 6.80
N HIS A 104 4.11 -10.29 7.64
CA HIS A 104 4.02 -10.55 9.08
C HIS A 104 4.30 -9.29 9.89
N GLY A 105 3.54 -9.07 10.96
CA GLY A 105 3.76 -7.97 11.91
C GLY A 105 2.95 -6.69 11.65
N PHE A 106 1.95 -6.74 10.76
CA PHE A 106 1.13 -5.57 10.41
C PHE A 106 0.03 -5.31 11.45
N GLY A 107 -0.45 -6.37 12.10
CA GLY A 107 -1.41 -6.38 13.20
C GLY A 107 -2.88 -6.25 12.81
N LEU A 108 -3.21 -6.07 11.53
CA LEU A 108 -4.59 -5.85 11.06
C LEU A 108 -5.48 -7.07 11.38
N GLN A 109 -6.62 -6.83 12.03
CA GLN A 109 -7.55 -7.88 12.47
C GLN A 109 -8.75 -8.05 11.54
N GLU A 110 -9.11 -7.00 10.79
CA GLU A 110 -10.20 -7.01 9.83
C GLU A 110 -9.98 -5.97 8.73
N GLY A 111 -10.69 -6.10 7.62
CA GLY A 111 -10.63 -5.14 6.52
C GLY A 111 -9.35 -5.20 5.68
N ALA A 112 -9.10 -4.10 4.97
CA ALA A 112 -7.95 -3.93 4.09
C ALA A 112 -7.48 -2.47 4.05
N LEU A 113 -6.18 -2.28 3.84
CA LEU A 113 -5.55 -0.99 3.57
C LEU A 113 -4.96 -0.99 2.18
N ALA A 114 -5.08 0.12 1.46
CA ALA A 114 -4.49 0.28 0.14
C ALA A 114 -3.80 1.63 -0.06
N THR A 115 -2.77 1.65 -0.91
CA THR A 115 -2.06 2.86 -1.32
C THR A 115 -1.61 2.80 -2.77
N THR A 116 -1.61 3.92 -3.48
CA THR A 116 -0.90 4.08 -4.78
C THR A 116 0.50 4.70 -4.62
N VAL A 117 0.87 5.07 -3.40
CA VAL A 117 2.23 5.47 -3.05
C VAL A 117 3.00 4.20 -2.69
N GLY A 118 3.62 3.57 -3.67
CA GLY A 118 4.49 2.40 -3.50
C GLY A 118 5.90 2.66 -3.98
N HIS A 119 6.86 2.94 -3.10
CA HIS A 119 8.22 3.29 -3.53
C HIS A 119 8.86 2.13 -4.30
N ASP A 120 9.51 2.30 -5.45
CA ASP A 120 9.54 3.49 -6.34
C ASP A 120 8.79 3.26 -7.65
N SER A 121 8.22 2.07 -7.87
CA SER A 121 7.39 1.78 -9.05
C SER A 121 6.02 2.43 -8.98
N HIS A 122 5.57 2.83 -7.79
CA HIS A 122 4.29 3.46 -7.48
C HIS A 122 3.08 2.68 -8.02
N ASN A 123 3.18 1.35 -7.97
CA ASN A 123 2.07 0.45 -8.20
C ASN A 123 1.07 0.48 -7.03
N LEU A 124 -0.13 -0.04 -7.25
CA LEU A 124 -1.14 -0.17 -6.21
C LEU A 124 -0.67 -1.27 -5.25
N ILE A 125 -0.65 -0.99 -3.95
CA ILE A 125 -0.33 -1.96 -2.91
C ILE A 125 -1.56 -2.13 -2.03
N VAL A 126 -1.94 -3.37 -1.73
CA VAL A 126 -3.07 -3.70 -0.86
C VAL A 126 -2.64 -4.77 0.14
N VAL A 127 -2.89 -4.52 1.44
CA VAL A 127 -2.79 -5.52 2.50
C VAL A 127 -4.19 -5.72 3.08
N GLY A 128 -4.58 -6.96 3.38
CA GLY A 128 -5.91 -7.21 3.93
C GLY A 128 -6.09 -8.58 4.56
N THR A 129 -7.19 -8.70 5.30
CA THR A 129 -7.58 -9.96 5.94
C THR A 129 -8.44 -10.84 5.04
N ASN A 130 -8.99 -10.27 3.96
CA ASN A 130 -9.86 -10.97 3.02
C ASN A 130 -9.86 -10.30 1.64
N ASP A 131 -10.08 -11.09 0.59
CA ASP A 131 -9.98 -10.65 -0.81
C ASP A 131 -11.07 -9.64 -1.20
N ALA A 132 -12.24 -9.69 -0.56
CA ALA A 132 -13.36 -8.79 -0.88
C ALA A 132 -13.06 -7.34 -0.45
N ASP A 133 -12.51 -7.14 0.74
CA ASP A 133 -12.10 -5.82 1.22
C ASP A 133 -10.86 -5.32 0.47
N MET A 134 -9.93 -6.20 0.12
CA MET A 134 -8.80 -5.86 -0.74
C MET A 134 -9.25 -5.34 -2.11
N LEU A 135 -10.23 -6.02 -2.74
CA LEU A 135 -10.84 -5.60 -3.99
C LEU A 135 -11.57 -4.26 -3.87
N CYS A 136 -12.33 -4.08 -2.80
CA CYS A 136 -13.05 -2.83 -2.55
C CYS A 136 -12.08 -1.65 -2.38
N ALA A 137 -10.99 -1.85 -1.63
CA ALA A 137 -9.95 -0.83 -1.45
C ALA A 137 -9.26 -0.47 -2.79
N ALA A 138 -8.90 -1.48 -3.60
CA ALA A 138 -8.32 -1.29 -4.92
C ALA A 138 -9.24 -0.48 -5.85
N ARG A 139 -10.52 -0.85 -5.92
CA ARG A 139 -11.53 -0.15 -6.74
C ARG A 139 -11.75 1.28 -6.28
N HIS A 140 -11.85 1.52 -4.98
CA HIS A 140 -11.98 2.87 -4.43
C HIS A 140 -10.80 3.75 -4.81
N LEU A 141 -9.56 3.24 -4.74
CA LEU A 141 -8.38 4.00 -5.17
C LEU A 141 -8.39 4.33 -6.67
N LYS A 142 -8.98 3.48 -7.52
CA LYS A 142 -9.19 3.83 -8.93
C LYS A 142 -10.24 4.92 -9.10
N GLU A 143 -11.31 4.89 -8.31
CA GLU A 143 -12.40 5.88 -8.36
C GLU A 143 -11.93 7.29 -7.93
N ILE A 144 -11.05 7.38 -6.94
CA ILE A 144 -10.49 8.65 -6.45
C ILE A 144 -9.17 9.06 -7.13
N ASP A 145 -8.74 8.30 -8.15
CA ASP A 145 -7.51 8.53 -8.93
C ASP A 145 -6.22 8.47 -8.11
N GLY A 146 -6.20 7.57 -7.14
CA GLY A 146 -5.05 7.27 -6.30
C GLY A 146 -5.10 7.98 -4.95
N GLY A 147 -4.29 7.50 -4.02
CA GLY A 147 -4.35 7.91 -2.64
C GLY A 147 -4.19 6.77 -1.67
N LEU A 148 -4.81 6.94 -0.51
CA LEU A 148 -4.84 5.99 0.60
C LEU A 148 -6.29 5.60 0.89
N ALA A 149 -6.54 4.34 1.21
CA ALA A 149 -7.87 3.86 1.56
C ALA A 149 -7.83 2.84 2.71
N VAL A 150 -8.85 2.89 3.56
CA VAL A 150 -9.14 1.90 4.60
C VAL A 150 -10.56 1.39 4.36
N VAL A 151 -10.69 0.08 4.24
CA VAL A 151 -11.98 -0.59 3.97
C VAL A 151 -12.23 -1.65 5.03
N ASN A 152 -13.48 -1.80 5.46
CA ASN A 152 -13.95 -2.94 6.22
C ASN A 152 -15.36 -3.34 5.78
N HIS A 153 -15.60 -4.64 5.60
CA HIS A 153 -16.90 -5.19 5.21
C HIS A 153 -17.51 -4.50 3.96
N GLY A 154 -16.69 -4.27 2.94
CA GLY A 154 -17.06 -3.63 1.68
C GLY A 154 -17.38 -2.14 1.79
N LYS A 155 -17.03 -1.49 2.91
CA LYS A 155 -17.26 -0.05 3.14
C LYS A 155 -15.94 0.67 3.34
N VAL A 156 -15.78 1.79 2.63
CA VAL A 156 -14.67 2.71 2.84
C VAL A 156 -14.89 3.44 4.17
N LEU A 157 -14.02 3.20 5.15
CA LEU A 157 -14.05 3.86 6.45
C LEU A 157 -13.37 5.23 6.40
N ALA A 158 -12.27 5.33 5.66
CA ALA A 158 -11.54 6.56 5.44
C ALA A 158 -10.75 6.47 4.12
N SER A 159 -10.52 7.62 3.48
CA SER A 159 -9.64 7.72 2.33
C SER A 159 -9.02 9.10 2.20
N LEU A 160 -7.81 9.16 1.65
CA LEU A 160 -7.12 10.40 1.29
C LEU A 160 -6.85 10.40 -0.22
N PRO A 161 -7.63 11.15 -1.03
CA PRO A 161 -7.38 11.28 -2.46
C PRO A 161 -6.06 12.00 -2.76
N LEU A 162 -5.25 11.39 -3.63
CA LEU A 162 -3.98 11.92 -4.16
C LEU A 162 -4.01 11.90 -5.70
N PRO A 163 -4.94 12.63 -6.35
CA PRO A 163 -5.21 12.51 -7.79
C PRO A 163 -4.04 12.90 -8.71
N ILE A 164 -3.07 13.66 -8.20
CA ILE A 164 -1.90 14.06 -8.99
C ILE A 164 -0.89 12.90 -8.94
N ALA A 165 -0.81 12.17 -10.05
CA ALA A 165 -0.01 10.97 -10.27
C ALA A 165 -0.32 9.78 -9.32
N GLY A 166 -1.41 9.84 -8.56
CA GLY A 166 -1.65 8.92 -7.45
C GLY A 166 -0.72 9.17 -6.24
N LEU A 167 -0.08 10.34 -6.16
CA LEU A 167 0.99 10.66 -5.20
C LEU A 167 0.77 11.97 -4.44
N MET A 168 0.14 12.97 -5.06
CA MET A 168 -0.05 14.30 -4.48
C MET A 168 -1.51 14.76 -4.54
N SER A 169 -1.88 15.64 -3.62
CA SER A 169 -3.21 16.25 -3.57
C SER A 169 -3.20 17.69 -4.08
N ASP A 170 -4.30 18.10 -4.69
CA ASP A 170 -4.59 19.50 -5.03
C ASP A 170 -5.19 20.28 -3.84
N LYS A 171 -5.46 19.61 -2.71
CA LYS A 171 -6.10 20.20 -1.54
C LYS A 171 -5.13 20.97 -0.63
N PRO A 172 -5.63 21.94 0.15
CA PRO A 172 -4.82 22.62 1.16
C PRO A 172 -4.18 21.66 2.16
N LEU A 173 -2.98 21.99 2.64
CA LEU A 173 -2.20 21.17 3.58
C LEU A 173 -3.03 20.69 4.78
N GLU A 174 -3.85 21.56 5.38
CA GLU A 174 -4.68 21.17 6.53
C GLU A 174 -5.71 20.08 6.21
N GLN A 175 -6.26 20.07 4.99
CA GLN A 175 -7.19 19.02 4.56
C GLN A 175 -6.44 17.70 4.32
N VAL A 176 -5.27 17.75 3.68
CA VAL A 176 -4.42 16.57 3.45
C VAL A 176 -3.94 15.98 4.77
N ARG A 177 -3.49 16.84 5.69
CA ARG A 177 -3.08 16.45 7.04
C ARG A 177 -4.22 15.79 7.82
N LYS A 178 -5.42 16.37 7.75
CA LYS A 178 -6.62 15.81 8.37
C LYS A 178 -6.95 14.43 7.77
N GLY A 179 -6.98 14.30 6.44
CA GLY A 179 -7.24 13.02 5.78
C GLY A 179 -6.19 11.95 6.11
N ASN A 180 -4.91 12.32 6.20
CA ASN A 180 -3.84 11.42 6.62
C ASN A 180 -4.03 10.92 8.06
N TYR A 181 -4.50 11.78 8.96
CA TYR A 181 -4.86 11.40 10.32
C TYR A 181 -6.08 10.47 10.33
N GLU A 182 -7.12 10.76 9.56
CA GLU A 182 -8.34 9.95 9.48
C GLU A 182 -8.07 8.53 8.97
N VAL A 183 -7.25 8.36 7.92
CA VAL A 183 -6.88 7.02 7.43
C VAL A 183 -6.02 6.26 8.43
N SER A 184 -5.14 6.95 9.16
CA SER A 184 -4.32 6.31 10.20
C SER A 184 -5.18 5.83 11.37
N GLN A 185 -6.14 6.64 11.81
CA GLN A 185 -7.08 6.28 12.87
C GLN A 185 -8.00 5.14 12.44
N ALA A 186 -8.48 5.15 11.19
CA ALA A 186 -9.29 4.07 10.66
C ALA A 186 -8.51 2.74 10.63
N ALA A 187 -7.26 2.75 10.16
CA ALA A 187 -6.41 1.56 10.18
C ALA A 187 -6.18 1.03 11.61
N ALA A 188 -5.89 1.92 12.57
CA ALA A 188 -5.76 1.55 13.98
C ALA A 188 -7.05 0.96 14.57
N SER A 189 -8.21 1.47 14.16
CA SER A 189 -9.52 0.94 14.60
C SER A 189 -9.79 -0.50 14.13
N LEU A 190 -9.11 -0.95 13.08
CA LEU A 190 -9.15 -2.32 12.56
C LEU A 190 -8.05 -3.22 13.17
N GLY A 191 -7.38 -2.75 14.22
CA GLY A 191 -6.38 -3.51 14.96
C GLY A 191 -4.94 -3.35 14.46
N CYS A 192 -4.69 -2.58 13.40
CA CYS A 192 -3.34 -2.34 12.89
C CYS A 192 -2.42 -1.81 13.99
N ARG A 193 -1.27 -2.46 14.19
CA ARG A 193 -0.31 -2.14 15.26
C ARG A 193 0.86 -1.30 14.78
N VAL A 194 1.03 -1.19 13.46
CA VAL A 194 2.14 -0.47 12.83
C VAL A 194 1.91 1.03 12.92
N GLU A 195 2.92 1.74 13.42
CA GLU A 195 2.96 3.20 13.33
C GLU A 195 3.11 3.62 11.87
N ASN A 196 2.27 4.55 11.41
CA ASN A 196 2.25 5.03 10.01
C ASN A 196 2.11 3.89 8.98
N PRO A 197 0.99 3.13 8.99
CA PRO A 197 0.85 1.91 8.20
C PRO A 197 1.04 2.12 6.70
N PHE A 198 0.61 3.27 6.16
CA PHE A 198 0.78 3.58 4.73
C PHE A 198 2.23 3.89 4.34
N MET A 199 3.05 4.38 5.28
CA MET A 199 4.49 4.54 5.05
C MET A 199 5.15 3.16 4.99
N ILE A 200 4.88 2.27 5.95
CA ILE A 200 5.45 0.92 5.89
C ILE A 200 4.98 0.17 4.64
N LEU A 201 3.69 0.24 4.32
CA LEU A 201 3.12 -0.38 3.13
C LEU A 201 3.79 0.14 1.85
N SER A 202 4.11 1.43 1.76
CA SER A 202 4.79 2.00 0.57
C SER A 202 6.19 1.43 0.34
N PHE A 203 6.90 1.04 1.40
CA PHE A 203 8.24 0.45 1.33
C PHE A 203 8.25 -1.07 1.16
N LEU A 204 7.10 -1.75 1.32
CA LEU A 204 7.00 -3.19 1.06
C LEU A 204 7.19 -3.54 -0.42
N ALA A 205 6.99 -2.57 -1.31
CA ALA A 205 7.21 -2.72 -2.75
C ALA A 205 8.48 -2.08 -3.30
N LEU A 206 9.47 -1.78 -2.44
CA LEU A 206 10.74 -1.17 -2.83
C LEU A 206 11.87 -2.22 -2.92
N PRO A 207 12.11 -2.86 -4.08
CA PRO A 207 13.04 -3.98 -4.25
C PRO A 207 14.53 -3.55 -4.28
N VAL A 208 14.90 -2.57 -3.46
CA VAL A 208 16.28 -2.10 -3.27
C VAL A 208 16.67 -1.97 -1.79
N ILE A 209 15.71 -2.18 -0.88
CA ILE A 209 15.97 -2.27 0.57
C ILE A 209 15.84 -3.74 1.00
N PRO A 210 16.84 -4.32 1.69
CA PRO A 210 16.78 -5.72 2.14
C PRO A 210 15.60 -6.06 3.07
N SER A 211 15.27 -7.35 3.26
CA SER A 211 15.79 -8.53 2.53
C SER A 211 14.75 -9.15 1.58
N LEU A 212 13.46 -9.07 1.91
CA LEU A 212 12.35 -9.61 1.10
C LEU A 212 11.28 -8.54 0.87
N LYS A 213 10.91 -8.32 -0.40
CA LYS A 213 9.92 -7.31 -0.84
C LYS A 213 8.94 -7.93 -1.84
N LEU A 214 7.87 -7.23 -2.17
CA LEU A 214 6.90 -7.65 -3.18
C LEU A 214 6.89 -6.68 -4.37
N SER A 215 7.02 -7.19 -5.59
CA SER A 215 6.79 -6.41 -6.82
C SER A 215 5.53 -6.92 -7.52
N ASP A 216 5.08 -6.26 -8.58
CA ASP A 216 4.01 -6.78 -9.47
C ASP A 216 4.40 -8.08 -10.19
N HIS A 217 5.69 -8.46 -10.15
CA HIS A 217 6.20 -9.75 -10.64
C HIS A 217 6.30 -10.84 -9.55
N GLY A 218 5.90 -10.54 -8.30
CA GLY A 218 6.00 -11.46 -7.16
C GLY A 218 7.09 -11.10 -6.16
N LEU A 219 7.42 -12.05 -5.27
CA LEU A 219 8.37 -11.86 -4.17
C LEU A 219 9.79 -11.69 -4.69
N VAL A 220 10.51 -10.71 -4.15
CA VAL A 220 11.88 -10.38 -4.53
C VAL A 220 12.79 -10.57 -3.32
N ASP A 221 13.72 -11.52 -3.43
CA ASP A 221 14.89 -11.61 -2.54
C ASP A 221 15.88 -10.53 -3.00
N VAL A 222 15.90 -9.42 -2.27
CA VAL A 222 16.65 -8.21 -2.62
C VAL A 222 18.16 -8.45 -2.48
N ASP A 223 18.57 -9.28 -1.52
CA ASP A 223 19.98 -9.62 -1.32
C ASP A 223 20.55 -10.41 -2.52
N LYS A 224 19.71 -11.24 -3.16
CA LYS A 224 20.08 -12.03 -4.35
C LYS A 224 19.61 -11.43 -5.67
N PHE A 225 18.94 -10.28 -5.64
CA PHE A 225 18.32 -9.62 -6.81
C PHE A 225 17.54 -10.57 -7.72
N ARG A 226 16.67 -11.39 -7.15
CA ARG A 226 15.86 -12.34 -7.93
C ARG A 226 14.45 -12.50 -7.39
N VAL A 227 13.53 -12.79 -8.29
CA VAL A 227 12.20 -13.27 -7.91
C VAL A 227 12.32 -14.67 -7.32
N VAL A 228 11.64 -14.91 -6.20
CA VAL A 228 11.62 -16.19 -5.49
C VAL A 228 10.19 -16.74 -5.40
N PRO A 229 10.02 -18.07 -5.35
CA PRO A 229 8.71 -18.66 -5.14
C PRO A 229 8.17 -18.29 -3.75
N LEU A 230 6.84 -18.22 -3.63
CA LEU A 230 6.18 -18.01 -2.34
C LEU A 230 6.36 -19.21 -1.41
N PHE A 231 6.19 -20.42 -1.91
CA PHE A 231 6.27 -21.64 -1.10
C PHE A 231 7.70 -22.18 -1.04
N CYS A 232 8.07 -22.68 0.14
CA CYS A 232 9.29 -23.46 0.31
C CYS A 232 9.06 -24.90 -0.16
N HIS A 233 10.05 -25.48 -0.85
CA HIS A 233 10.05 -26.88 -1.29
C HIS A 233 10.92 -27.74 -0.37
#